data_AF-A0A1M7N3Z1-F1
#
_entry.id   AF-A0A1M7N3Z1-F1
#
_cell.length_a   1.000
_cell.length_b   1.000
_cell.length_c   1.000
_cell.angle_alpha   90.00
_cell.angle_beta   90.00
_cell.angle_gamma   90.00
#
_symmetry.space_group_name_H-M   'P 1'
#
loop_
_entity.id
_entity.type
_entity.pdbx_description
1 polymer ?
#
loop_
_entity_poly.entity_id
_entity_poly.type
_entity_poly.pdbx_seq_one_letter_code
_entity_poly.pdbx_strand_id
1 'polypeptide(L)'
;MKKLASILVFVFAFTVSTQAQRGKTDKRARLTTEQQTELTVKKMTLALDLSRKQQNQIKPLISNQIAERKAEMEKRKEARKDKKRPTSDEVFAMENKRLDAQIAMRNSMKDILNDEQFEKFEKMHKKRAMKGKKMAKRKGMKNRKEGRRVRK
;
A
#
# COMPACT_ATOMS: atom_id res chain seq x y z
N MET A 1 6.60 -32.30 -47.84
CA MET A 1 6.14 -30.96 -47.40
C MET A 1 4.99 -30.97 -46.36
N LYS A 2 4.60 -32.11 -45.75
CA LYS A 2 3.52 -32.14 -44.72
C LYS A 2 4.01 -32.21 -43.26
N LYS A 3 5.33 -32.34 -43.03
CA LYS A 3 5.95 -32.44 -41.69
C LYS A 3 6.57 -31.14 -41.17
N LEU A 4 6.66 -30.10 -42.02
CA LEU A 4 7.16 -28.77 -41.61
C LEU A 4 6.06 -27.89 -41.00
N ALA A 5 4.80 -28.11 -41.39
CA ALA A 5 3.65 -27.38 -40.85
C ALA A 5 3.39 -27.70 -39.36
N SER A 6 3.67 -28.93 -38.89
CA SER A 6 3.44 -29.30 -37.49
C SER A 6 4.48 -28.71 -36.53
N ILE A 7 5.73 -28.53 -36.99
CA ILE A 7 6.81 -27.92 -36.20
C ILE A 7 6.55 -26.42 -36.03
N LEU A 8 6.05 -25.75 -37.08
CA LEU A 8 5.73 -24.32 -37.05
C LEU A 8 4.57 -23.99 -36.08
N VAL A 9 3.58 -24.89 -35.97
CA VAL A 9 2.46 -24.76 -35.01
C VAL A 9 2.91 -25.01 -33.56
N PHE A 10 3.86 -25.91 -33.33
CA PHE A 10 4.39 -26.18 -31.98
C PHE A 10 5.27 -25.04 -31.44
N VAL A 11 6.06 -24.38 -32.30
CA VAL A 11 6.87 -23.21 -31.91
C VAL A 11 5.99 -22.00 -31.57
N PHE A 12 4.87 -21.80 -32.28
CA PHE A 12 3.91 -20.74 -31.96
C PHE A 12 3.14 -20.99 -30.65
N ALA A 13 2.82 -22.24 -30.31
CA ALA A 13 2.17 -22.57 -29.04
C ALA A 13 3.09 -22.37 -27.82
N PHE A 14 4.41 -22.54 -27.98
CA PHE A 14 5.39 -22.36 -26.90
C PHE A 14 5.73 -20.88 -26.63
N THR A 15 5.66 -20.01 -27.64
CA THR A 15 5.90 -18.56 -27.45
C THR A 15 4.72 -17.85 -26.78
N VAL A 16 3.48 -18.29 -27.02
CA VAL A 16 2.28 -17.70 -26.39
C VAL A 16 2.15 -18.06 -24.90
N SER A 17 2.61 -19.24 -24.50
CA SER A 17 2.52 -19.71 -23.11
C SER A 17 3.56 -19.08 -22.17
N THR A 18 4.73 -18.67 -22.67
CA THR A 18 5.77 -18.02 -21.86
C THR A 18 5.47 -16.55 -21.52
N GLN A 19 4.61 -15.86 -22.27
CA GLN A 19 4.14 -14.51 -21.93
C GLN A 19 3.01 -14.50 -20.87
N ALA A 20 2.33 -15.62 -20.65
CA ALA A 20 1.21 -15.72 -19.70
C ALA A 20 1.66 -15.83 -18.23
N GLN A 21 2.93 -16.11 -17.96
CA GLN A 21 3.51 -16.21 -16.60
C GLN A 21 4.25 -14.96 -16.13
N ARG A 22 4.40 -13.92 -16.96
CA ARG A 22 4.94 -12.63 -16.50
C ARG A 22 3.84 -11.88 -15.74
N GLY A 23 3.96 -11.93 -14.41
CA GLY A 23 2.95 -11.51 -13.45
C GLY A 23 2.27 -10.19 -13.76
N LYS A 24 0.93 -10.20 -13.63
CA LYS A 24 0.07 -9.02 -13.55
C LYS A 24 0.46 -8.14 -12.35
N THR A 25 1.53 -7.39 -12.46
CA THR A 25 1.91 -6.39 -11.47
C THR A 25 2.28 -5.12 -12.23
N ASP A 26 1.68 -4.00 -11.86
CA ASP A 26 1.95 -2.64 -12.36
C ASP A 26 1.26 -2.16 -13.66
N LYS A 27 -0.03 -2.48 -13.87
CA LYS A 27 -0.90 -1.69 -14.79
C LYS A 27 -1.61 -0.49 -14.10
N ARG A 28 -1.02 0.10 -13.06
CA ARG A 28 -1.59 1.32 -12.44
C ARG A 28 -0.64 2.48 -12.65
N ALA A 29 -1.16 3.58 -13.21
CA ALA A 29 -0.41 4.82 -13.37
C ALA A 29 0.19 5.25 -12.02
N ARG A 30 1.49 5.53 -12.01
CA ARG A 30 2.20 6.01 -10.82
C ARG A 30 1.95 7.51 -10.68
N LEU A 31 1.06 7.87 -9.77
CA LEU A 31 0.78 9.27 -9.47
C LEU A 31 1.97 9.95 -8.77
N THR A 32 2.20 11.23 -9.09
CA THR A 32 3.17 12.08 -8.37
C THR A 32 2.76 12.28 -6.91
N THR A 33 3.67 12.77 -6.06
CA THR A 33 3.33 13.06 -4.65
C THR A 33 2.22 14.11 -4.58
N GLU A 34 2.32 15.17 -5.38
CA GLU A 34 1.31 16.23 -5.47
C GLU A 34 -0.07 15.72 -5.89
N GLN A 35 -0.13 14.87 -6.94
CA GLN A 35 -1.39 14.26 -7.38
C GLN A 35 -2.01 13.38 -6.30
N GLN A 36 -1.18 12.61 -5.57
CA GLN A 36 -1.66 11.78 -4.47
C GLN A 36 -2.16 12.63 -3.29
N THR A 37 -1.45 13.70 -2.97
CA THR A 37 -1.85 14.66 -1.94
C THR A 37 -3.19 15.28 -2.28
N GLU A 38 -3.34 15.80 -3.50
CA GLU A 38 -4.57 16.44 -3.97
C GLU A 38 -5.77 15.49 -3.92
N LEU A 39 -5.62 14.26 -4.41
CA LEU A 39 -6.68 13.25 -4.35
C LEU A 39 -7.02 12.85 -2.91
N THR A 40 -6.02 12.82 -2.03
CA THR A 40 -6.23 12.46 -0.61
C THR A 40 -6.98 13.56 0.11
N VAL A 41 -6.57 14.82 -0.06
CA VAL A 41 -7.28 15.98 0.50
C VAL A 41 -8.71 16.01 -0.01
N LYS A 42 -8.95 15.89 -1.33
CA LYS A 42 -10.32 15.85 -1.89
C LYS A 42 -11.19 14.74 -1.32
N LYS A 43 -10.63 13.55 -1.10
CA LYS A 43 -11.36 12.44 -0.46
C LYS A 43 -11.66 12.72 1.01
N MET A 44 -10.74 13.36 1.72
CA MET A 44 -10.97 13.80 3.10
C MET A 44 -12.04 14.89 3.15
N THR A 45 -12.02 15.86 2.23
CA THR A 45 -13.06 16.87 2.07
C THR A 45 -14.42 16.23 1.84
N LEU A 46 -14.53 15.28 0.90
CA LEU A 46 -15.79 14.57 0.67
C LEU A 46 -16.27 13.78 1.89
N ALA A 47 -15.35 13.21 2.66
CA ALA A 47 -15.70 12.39 3.81
C ALA A 47 -16.02 13.20 5.07
N LEU A 48 -15.37 14.35 5.28
CA LEU A 48 -15.41 15.13 6.51
C LEU A 48 -16.03 16.52 6.33
N ASP A 49 -16.39 16.90 5.11
CA ASP A 49 -16.84 18.25 4.76
C ASP A 49 -15.85 19.34 5.20
N LEU A 50 -14.60 19.23 4.71
CA LEU A 50 -13.52 20.13 5.11
C LEU A 50 -13.67 21.52 4.50
N SER A 51 -13.57 22.55 5.33
CA SER A 51 -13.47 23.94 4.86
C SER A 51 -12.18 24.19 4.07
N ARG A 52 -12.14 25.26 3.26
CA ARG A 52 -10.93 25.64 2.52
C ARG A 52 -9.72 25.88 3.44
N LYS A 53 -9.96 26.47 4.62
CA LYS A 53 -8.91 26.69 5.63
C LYS A 53 -8.33 25.36 6.10
N GLN A 54 -9.18 24.40 6.46
CA GLN A 54 -8.76 23.07 6.91
C GLN A 54 -8.01 22.30 5.81
N GLN A 55 -8.50 22.37 4.56
CA GLN A 55 -7.82 21.75 3.42
C GLN A 55 -6.40 22.28 3.24
N ASN A 56 -6.20 23.61 3.36
CA ASN A 56 -4.89 24.24 3.27
C ASN A 56 -3.95 23.81 4.40
N GLN A 57 -4.47 23.65 5.62
CA GLN A 57 -3.68 23.17 6.76
C GLN A 57 -3.32 21.68 6.65
N ILE A 58 -4.23 20.86 6.11
CA ILE A 58 -4.04 19.39 5.97
C ILE A 58 -3.11 19.04 4.81
N LYS A 59 -3.15 19.81 3.71
CA LYS A 59 -2.37 19.53 2.49
C LYS A 59 -0.87 19.29 2.75
N PRO A 60 -0.12 20.15 3.48
CA PRO A 60 1.28 19.90 3.77
C PRO A 60 1.50 18.65 4.63
N LEU A 61 0.63 18.39 5.62
CA LEU A 61 0.71 17.19 6.47
C LEU A 61 0.62 15.90 5.65
N ILE A 62 -0.34 15.86 4.72
CA ILE A 62 -0.54 14.71 3.83
C ILE A 62 0.60 14.57 2.83
N SER A 63 1.10 15.68 2.29
CA SER A 63 2.24 15.67 1.36
C SER A 63 3.48 15.05 2.00
N ASN A 64 3.82 15.50 3.21
CA ASN A 64 4.96 14.98 3.98
C ASN A 64 4.77 13.49 4.29
N GLN A 65 3.58 13.10 4.76
CA GLN A 65 3.28 11.69 5.05
C GLN A 65 3.41 10.79 3.81
N ILE A 66 2.99 11.26 2.63
CA ILE A 66 3.12 10.51 1.38
C ILE A 66 4.59 10.41 0.96
N ALA A 67 5.34 11.50 1.06
CA ALA A 67 6.77 11.53 0.72
C ALA A 67 7.57 10.57 1.62
N GLU A 68 7.36 10.62 2.93
CA GLU A 68 8.01 9.72 3.90
C GLU A 68 7.66 8.25 3.62
N ARG A 69 6.38 7.95 3.40
CA ARG A 69 5.94 6.59 3.07
C ARG A 69 6.57 6.08 1.78
N LYS A 70 6.75 6.94 0.76
CA LYS A 70 7.43 6.57 -0.49
C LYS A 70 8.90 6.27 -0.22
N ALA A 71 9.61 7.15 0.49
CA ALA A 71 11.02 6.95 0.83
C ALA A 71 11.24 5.65 1.62
N GLU A 72 10.40 5.38 2.62
CA GLU A 72 10.47 4.13 3.39
C GLU A 72 10.11 2.89 2.55
N MET A 73 9.21 3.02 1.59
CA MET A 73 8.86 1.93 0.68
C MET A 73 10.06 1.56 -0.19
N GLU A 74 10.75 2.54 -0.76
CA GLU A 74 11.94 2.30 -1.61
C GLU A 74 13.08 1.69 -0.79
N LYS A 75 13.38 2.24 0.41
CA LYS A 75 14.35 1.63 1.34
C LYS A 75 14.02 0.16 1.64
N ARG A 76 12.75 -0.14 1.90
CA ARG A 76 12.30 -1.52 2.15
C ARG A 76 12.36 -2.42 0.91
N LYS A 77 12.15 -1.87 -0.30
CA LYS A 77 12.30 -2.63 -1.55
C LYS A 77 13.76 -2.99 -1.79
N GLU A 78 14.68 -2.07 -1.55
CA GLU A 78 16.11 -2.30 -1.68
C GLU A 78 16.60 -3.34 -0.67
N ALA A 79 16.27 -3.19 0.61
CA ALA A 79 16.62 -4.19 1.63
C ALA A 79 16.10 -5.60 1.31
N ARG A 80 14.95 -5.70 0.63
CA ARG A 80 14.39 -6.97 0.17
C ARG A 80 15.12 -7.58 -1.02
N LYS A 81 15.75 -6.78 -1.89
CA LYS A 81 16.62 -7.30 -2.97
C LYS A 81 17.80 -8.05 -2.37
N ASP A 82 18.36 -7.51 -1.30
CA ASP A 82 19.47 -8.12 -0.56
C ASP A 82 19.04 -9.28 0.37
N LYS A 83 17.74 -9.61 0.42
CA LYS A 83 17.14 -10.58 1.36
C LYS A 83 17.48 -10.30 2.83
N LYS A 84 17.91 -9.09 3.16
CA LYS A 84 18.25 -8.67 4.52
C LYS A 84 16.98 -8.60 5.35
N ARG A 85 16.95 -9.36 6.43
CA ARG A 85 15.91 -9.26 7.45
C ARG A 85 16.34 -8.22 8.47
N PRO A 86 15.44 -7.31 8.88
CA PRO A 86 15.79 -6.34 9.91
C PRO A 86 16.03 -7.04 11.24
N THR A 87 16.95 -6.49 12.03
CA THR A 87 17.24 -6.94 13.40
C THR A 87 16.08 -6.59 14.36
N SER A 88 16.12 -7.09 15.60
CA SER A 88 15.14 -6.71 16.64
C SER A 88 15.11 -5.21 16.87
N ASP A 89 16.28 -4.59 16.93
CA ASP A 89 16.43 -3.17 17.29
C ASP A 89 15.99 -2.28 16.13
N GLU A 90 16.28 -2.69 14.90
CA GLU A 90 15.75 -2.03 13.70
C GLU A 90 14.23 -2.14 13.62
N VAL A 91 13.65 -3.30 13.96
CA VAL A 91 12.19 -3.49 14.03
C VAL A 91 11.59 -2.58 15.10
N PHE A 92 12.19 -2.50 16.28
CA PHE A 92 11.75 -1.61 17.35
C PHE A 92 11.79 -0.13 16.90
N ALA A 93 12.92 0.32 16.35
CA ALA A 93 13.08 1.70 15.87
C ALA A 93 12.06 2.05 14.77
N MET A 94 11.82 1.13 13.83
CA MET A 94 10.82 1.31 12.78
C MET A 94 9.39 1.41 13.34
N GLU A 95 9.02 0.56 14.30
CA GLU A 95 7.67 0.60 14.89
C GLU A 95 7.50 1.84 15.77
N ASN A 96 8.52 2.22 16.55
CA ASN A 96 8.50 3.45 17.35
C ASN A 96 8.28 4.68 16.48
N LYS A 97 9.12 4.86 15.44
CA LYS A 97 8.98 5.97 14.48
C LYS A 97 7.60 6.00 13.83
N ARG A 98 7.06 4.82 13.47
CA ARG A 98 5.72 4.73 12.88
C ARG A 98 4.63 5.15 13.86
N LEU A 99 4.74 4.77 15.13
CA LEU A 99 3.78 5.15 16.18
C LEU A 99 3.85 6.64 16.46
N ASP A 100 5.06 7.21 16.55
CA ASP A 100 5.27 8.66 16.71
C ASP A 100 4.63 9.45 15.56
N ALA A 101 4.83 9.02 14.32
CA ALA A 101 4.20 9.65 13.16
C ALA A 101 2.66 9.53 13.19
N GLN A 102 2.11 8.44 13.74
CA GLN A 102 0.66 8.30 13.91
C GLN A 102 0.12 9.23 14.99
N ILE A 103 0.85 9.37 16.10
CA ILE A 103 0.49 10.27 17.20
C ILE A 103 0.53 11.72 16.72
N ALA A 104 1.63 12.13 16.05
CA ALA A 104 1.77 13.47 15.50
C ALA A 104 0.64 13.80 14.51
N MET A 105 0.35 12.91 13.56
CA MET A 105 -0.74 13.10 12.60
C MET A 105 -2.09 13.20 13.30
N ARG A 106 -2.36 12.35 14.31
CA ARG A 106 -3.61 12.39 15.06
C ARG A 106 -3.77 13.72 15.80
N ASN A 107 -2.72 14.20 16.46
CA ASN A 107 -2.75 15.47 17.18
C ASN A 107 -2.99 16.64 16.22
N SER A 108 -2.24 16.73 15.11
CA SER A 108 -2.47 17.77 14.12
C SER A 108 -3.88 17.74 13.51
N MET A 109 -4.46 16.54 13.31
CA MET A 109 -5.85 16.43 12.85
C MET A 109 -6.84 16.88 13.93
N LYS A 110 -6.57 16.61 15.20
CA LYS A 110 -7.40 17.09 16.32
C LYS A 110 -7.41 18.62 16.39
N ASP A 111 -6.29 19.27 16.08
CA ASP A 111 -6.18 20.73 16.13
C ASP A 111 -6.86 21.43 14.93
N ILE A 112 -6.95 20.74 13.78
CA ILE A 112 -7.52 21.31 12.54
C ILE A 112 -9.02 21.01 12.39
N LEU A 113 -9.44 19.83 12.82
CA LEU A 113 -10.83 19.36 12.68
C LEU A 113 -11.67 19.80 13.87
N ASN A 114 -12.97 20.03 13.65
CA ASN A 114 -13.91 20.14 14.76
C ASN A 114 -14.20 18.75 15.35
N ASP A 115 -14.90 18.72 16.49
CA ASP A 115 -15.15 17.47 17.24
C ASP A 115 -15.89 16.40 16.40
N GLU A 116 -16.92 16.80 15.64
CA GLU A 116 -17.68 15.88 14.79
C GLU A 116 -16.82 15.29 13.65
N GLN A 117 -16.02 16.15 13.00
CA GLN A 117 -15.09 15.75 11.95
C GLN A 117 -14.00 14.84 12.48
N PHE A 118 -13.45 15.14 13.66
CA PHE A 118 -12.41 14.35 14.29
C PHE A 118 -12.93 12.97 14.71
N GLU A 119 -14.14 12.89 15.26
CA GLU A 119 -14.77 11.61 15.60
C GLU A 119 -15.01 10.74 14.35
N LYS A 120 -15.48 11.35 13.26
CA LYS A 120 -15.64 10.68 11.97
C LYS A 120 -14.30 10.20 11.40
N PHE A 121 -13.25 11.02 11.53
CA PHE A 121 -11.89 10.68 11.16
C PHE A 121 -11.38 9.45 11.93
N GLU A 122 -11.53 9.42 13.26
CA GLU A 122 -11.17 8.29 14.12
C GLU A 122 -11.94 7.00 13.73
N LYS A 123 -13.26 7.11 13.50
CA LYS A 123 -14.10 5.99 13.03
C LYS A 123 -13.59 5.42 11.70
N MET A 124 -13.26 6.28 10.73
CA MET A 124 -12.69 5.86 9.45
C MET A 124 -11.33 5.18 9.63
N HIS A 125 -10.46 5.73 10.47
CA HIS A 125 -9.14 5.16 10.78
C HIS A 125 -9.27 3.76 11.40
N LYS A 126 -10.13 3.60 12.41
CA LYS A 126 -10.43 2.32 13.05
C LYS A 126 -10.98 1.29 12.05
N LYS A 127 -11.93 1.69 11.20
CA LYS A 127 -12.50 0.81 10.16
C LYS A 127 -11.42 0.33 9.18
N ARG A 128 -10.51 1.22 8.78
CA ARG A 128 -9.38 0.88 7.90
C ARG A 128 -8.40 -0.07 8.57
N ALA A 129 -8.07 0.15 9.85
CA ALA A 129 -7.22 -0.75 10.62
C ALA A 129 -7.84 -2.16 10.76
N MET A 130 -9.13 -2.24 11.08
CA MET A 130 -9.86 -3.52 11.18
C MET A 130 -9.91 -4.26 9.85
N LYS A 131 -10.16 -3.55 8.74
CA LYS A 131 -10.09 -4.13 7.39
C LYS A 131 -8.69 -4.68 7.10
N GLY A 132 -7.64 -3.94 7.48
CA GLY A 132 -6.25 -4.39 7.38
C GLY A 132 -6.00 -5.69 8.13
N LYS A 133 -6.40 -5.77 9.41
CA LYS A 133 -6.29 -6.98 10.24
C LYS A 133 -7.03 -8.17 9.62
N LYS A 134 -8.26 -7.98 9.14
CA LYS A 134 -9.06 -9.03 8.49
C LYS A 134 -8.37 -9.56 7.22
N MET A 135 -7.80 -8.67 6.41
CA MET A 135 -7.05 -9.06 5.21
C MET A 135 -5.77 -9.83 5.55
N ALA A 136 -5.02 -9.39 6.57
CA ALA A 136 -3.83 -10.10 7.03
C ALA A 136 -4.15 -11.51 7.52
N LYS A 137 -5.21 -11.67 8.34
CA LYS A 137 -5.68 -12.99 8.81
C LYS A 137 -6.04 -13.91 7.64
N ARG A 138 -6.80 -13.41 6.66
CA ARG A 138 -7.18 -14.19 5.46
C ARG A 138 -5.96 -14.64 4.66
N LYS A 139 -4.96 -13.75 4.48
CA LYS A 139 -3.71 -14.09 3.78
C LYS A 139 -2.91 -15.15 4.54
N GLY A 140 -2.80 -15.04 5.87
CA GLY A 140 -2.14 -16.04 6.71
C GLY A 140 -2.81 -17.42 6.62
N MET A 141 -4.14 -17.47 6.65
CA MET A 141 -4.90 -18.72 6.48
C MET A 141 -4.69 -19.35 5.10
N LYS A 142 -4.67 -18.54 4.03
CA LYS A 142 -4.41 -19.03 2.66
C LYS A 142 -3.01 -19.63 2.55
N ASN A 143 -1.99 -18.93 3.02
CA ASN A 143 -0.60 -19.41 3.00
C ASN A 143 -0.44 -20.71 3.80
N ARG A 144 -1.14 -20.85 4.93
CA ARG A 144 -1.12 -22.09 5.74
C ARG A 144 -1.81 -23.26 5.03
N LYS A 145 -2.89 -23.01 4.28
CA LYS A 145 -3.57 -24.04 3.48
C LYS A 145 -2.72 -24.48 2.28
N GLU A 146 -2.08 -23.54 1.58
CA GLU A 146 -1.16 -23.84 0.47
C GLU A 146 0.08 -24.60 0.98
N GLY A 147 0.70 -24.18 2.09
CA GLY A 147 1.83 -24.90 2.68
C GLY A 147 1.50 -26.32 3.16
N ARG A 148 0.24 -26.60 3.55
CA ARG A 148 -0.21 -27.97 3.86
C ARG A 148 -0.45 -28.83 2.61
N ARG A 149 -0.82 -28.23 1.48
CA ARG A 149 -1.02 -28.94 0.21
C ARG A 149 0.29 -29.31 -0.48
N VAL A 150 1.34 -28.50 -0.29
CA VAL A 150 2.69 -28.76 -0.84
C VAL A 150 3.45 -29.83 -0.03
N ARG A 151 3.01 -30.13 1.20
CA ARG A 151 3.63 -31.14 2.09
C ARG A 151 2.94 -32.52 2.04
N LYS A 152 1.88 -32.67 1.24
CA LYS A 152 1.24 -33.95 0.93
C LYS A 152 1.59 -34.33 -0.49
#